data_AF-A0A5M7BIR6-F1
#
_entry.id   AF-A0A5M7BIR6-F1
#
_cell.length_a   1.000
_cell.length_b   1.000
_cell.length_c   1.000
_cell.angle_alpha   90.00
_cell.angle_beta   90.00
_cell.angle_gamma   90.00
#
_symmetry.space_group_name_H-M   'P 1'
#
loop_
_entity.id
_entity.type
_entity.pdbx_description
1 polymer ?
#
loop_
_entity_poly.entity_id
_entity_poly.type
_entity_poly.pdbx_seq_one_letter_code
_entity_poly.pdbx_strand_id
1 'polypeptide(L)'
;MSIRLDQDITAPTTVTMTTPTADGRLSIHLKPGQINADAQSLYGYHSCHYLASAISSMTGGWFLVTMTARPFGGDRDVHAHTGTITPAGRVIDVWREYPSVDAFRDYWKQRIVGADFLKVHAPVTPGQAIELVRQPGDTGTFRGNQWWTENPSMNPIHQHFARLVLEERGLAHHLLPQARPARQQTAPSPARAASATNATPSSGRTSLMGIGEIRQAVAISGKMANFARTALREARQQFEEIVSQLAAIGVDTSSQEGPKQALATYSQLRDQLDGFQGQIDTAMDWLEQYTNKF
;
A
#
# COMPACT_ATOMS: atom_id res chain seq x y z
N MET A 1 -17.49 -23.74 7.96
CA MET A 1 -17.38 -23.74 6.48
C MET A 1 -15.90 -23.65 6.16
N SER A 2 -15.34 -24.55 5.35
CA SER A 2 -13.91 -24.50 5.01
C SER A 2 -13.65 -23.45 3.93
N ILE A 3 -12.60 -22.63 4.07
CA ILE A 3 -12.22 -21.63 3.07
C ILE A 3 -11.50 -22.32 1.91
N ARG A 4 -11.85 -21.94 0.68
CA ARG A 4 -11.05 -22.24 -0.52
C ARG A 4 -9.86 -21.29 -0.59
N LEU A 5 -8.64 -21.84 -0.64
CA LEU A 5 -7.38 -21.08 -0.70
C LEU A 5 -6.71 -21.11 -2.10
N ASP A 6 -7.41 -21.67 -3.08
CA ASP A 6 -6.97 -21.89 -4.45
C ASP A 6 -7.53 -20.87 -5.46
N GLN A 7 -8.17 -19.80 -4.98
CA GLN A 7 -8.81 -18.79 -5.85
C GLN A 7 -7.80 -17.77 -6.35
N ASP A 8 -7.93 -17.33 -7.59
CA ASP A 8 -6.96 -16.42 -8.22
C ASP A 8 -7.62 -15.40 -9.14
N ILE A 9 -6.97 -14.26 -9.40
CA ILE A 9 -7.37 -13.38 -10.53
C ILE A 9 -6.70 -13.88 -11.80
N THR A 10 -7.50 -14.13 -12.83
CA THR A 10 -7.04 -14.68 -14.12
C THR A 10 -7.15 -13.68 -15.28
N ALA A 11 -7.78 -12.53 -15.02
CA ALA A 11 -7.94 -11.44 -15.97
C ALA A 11 -7.70 -10.09 -15.27
N PRO A 12 -7.32 -9.04 -16.01
CA PRO A 12 -7.29 -7.68 -15.48
C PRO A 12 -8.59 -7.34 -14.77
N THR A 13 -8.48 -6.81 -13.55
CA THR A 13 -9.62 -6.57 -12.66
C THR A 13 -9.55 -5.15 -12.14
N THR A 14 -10.67 -4.43 -12.19
CA THR A 14 -10.80 -3.13 -11.55
C THR A 14 -11.44 -3.31 -10.18
N VAL A 15 -10.80 -2.79 -9.14
CA VAL A 15 -11.38 -2.74 -7.80
C VAL A 15 -11.80 -1.31 -7.53
N THR A 16 -13.06 -1.14 -7.12
CA THR A 16 -13.58 0.15 -6.64
C THR A 16 -13.72 0.08 -5.12
N MET A 17 -13.11 1.03 -4.43
CA MET A 17 -13.10 1.15 -2.98
C MET A 17 -14.06 2.26 -2.56
N THR A 18 -14.58 2.17 -1.34
CA THR A 18 -15.42 3.21 -0.73
C THR A 18 -14.60 4.32 -0.10
N THR A 19 -13.36 4.01 0.28
CA THR A 19 -12.39 4.97 0.83
C THR A 19 -11.24 5.13 -0.17
N PRO A 20 -10.80 6.35 -0.47
CA PRO A 20 -9.68 6.55 -1.36
C PRO A 20 -8.38 5.98 -0.77
N THR A 21 -7.48 5.53 -1.63
CA THR A 21 -6.09 5.25 -1.23
C THR A 21 -5.36 6.51 -0.77
N ALA A 22 -4.14 6.37 -0.24
CA ALA A 22 -3.32 7.52 0.15
C ALA A 22 -3.07 8.51 -1.00
N ASP A 23 -3.18 8.05 -2.24
CA ASP A 23 -3.11 8.84 -3.47
C ASP A 23 -4.50 9.21 -4.02
N GLY A 24 -5.54 9.26 -3.20
CA GLY A 24 -6.86 9.80 -3.56
C GLY A 24 -7.71 8.94 -4.50
N ARG A 25 -7.21 7.78 -4.95
CA ARG A 25 -7.90 6.96 -5.94
C ARG A 25 -8.97 6.09 -5.29
N LEU A 26 -10.15 6.07 -5.90
CA LEU A 26 -11.23 5.14 -5.55
C LEU A 26 -11.26 3.90 -6.44
N SER A 27 -10.52 3.91 -7.55
CA SER A 27 -10.42 2.78 -8.47
C SER A 27 -8.97 2.46 -8.80
N ILE A 28 -8.67 1.17 -8.82
CA ILE A 28 -7.33 0.63 -9.10
C ILE A 28 -7.44 -0.52 -10.11
N HIS A 29 -6.44 -0.66 -10.97
CA HIS A 29 -6.40 -1.65 -12.03
C HIS A 29 -5.33 -2.71 -11.74
N LEU A 30 -5.80 -3.90 -11.36
CA LEU A 30 -4.96 -5.02 -10.99
C LEU A 30 -4.71 -5.90 -12.21
N LYS A 31 -3.45 -6.28 -12.40
CA LYS A 31 -3.02 -7.20 -13.45
C LYS A 31 -2.65 -8.55 -12.83
N PRO A 32 -3.10 -9.67 -13.40
CA PRO A 32 -2.64 -10.98 -12.97
C PRO A 32 -1.11 -11.09 -13.06
N GLY A 33 -0.51 -11.67 -12.03
CA GLY A 33 0.91 -12.01 -11.97
C GLY A 33 1.84 -10.83 -11.66
N GLN A 34 1.31 -9.67 -11.26
CA GLN A 34 2.12 -8.46 -11.08
C GLN A 34 1.72 -7.67 -9.83
N ILE A 35 2.68 -7.45 -8.92
CA ILE A 35 2.57 -6.44 -7.87
C ILE A 35 2.99 -5.09 -8.46
N ASN A 36 2.05 -4.41 -9.12
CA ASN A 36 2.26 -3.08 -9.69
C ASN A 36 1.96 -1.96 -8.65
N ALA A 37 2.11 -0.70 -9.06
CA ALA A 37 1.83 0.46 -8.22
C ALA A 37 0.37 0.51 -7.70
N ASP A 38 -0.58 -0.05 -8.45
CA ASP A 38 -1.99 -0.12 -8.07
C ASP A 38 -2.22 -1.15 -6.94
N ALA A 39 -1.59 -2.33 -7.06
CA ALA A 39 -1.59 -3.33 -6.00
C ALA A 39 -0.90 -2.81 -4.73
N GLN A 40 0.22 -2.09 -4.89
CA GLN A 40 0.91 -1.45 -3.77
C GLN A 40 0.07 -0.34 -3.13
N SER A 41 -0.69 0.43 -3.92
CA SER A 41 -1.59 1.44 -3.35
C SER A 41 -2.73 0.79 -2.54
N LEU A 42 -3.37 -0.24 -3.11
CA LEU A 42 -4.41 -1.01 -2.45
C LEU A 42 -3.93 -1.57 -1.11
N TYR A 43 -2.88 -2.38 -1.15
CA TYR A 43 -2.46 -3.14 0.03
C TYR A 43 -1.47 -2.40 0.90
N GLY A 44 -0.86 -1.33 0.42
CA GLY A 44 0.03 -0.49 1.20
C GLY A 44 -0.72 0.45 2.13
N TYR A 45 -1.92 0.89 1.74
CA TYR A 45 -2.61 1.96 2.45
C TYR A 45 -4.04 1.62 2.86
N HIS A 46 -4.76 0.80 2.09
CA HIS A 46 -6.18 0.54 2.33
C HIS A 46 -6.44 -0.86 2.92
N SER A 47 -5.82 -1.90 2.35
CA SER A 47 -6.17 -3.29 2.62
C SER A 47 -5.00 -4.15 3.16
N CYS A 48 -3.98 -3.54 3.78
CA CYS A 48 -2.81 -4.27 4.31
C CYS A 48 -3.18 -5.40 5.27
N HIS A 49 -4.17 -5.17 6.14
CA HIS A 49 -4.67 -6.14 7.11
C HIS A 49 -5.39 -7.34 6.47
N TYR A 50 -6.07 -7.15 5.34
CA TYR A 50 -6.64 -8.26 4.54
C TYR A 50 -5.53 -9.11 3.92
N LEU A 51 -4.54 -8.47 3.29
CA LEU A 51 -3.41 -9.19 2.68
C LEU A 51 -2.64 -9.99 3.72
N ALA A 52 -2.29 -9.36 4.85
CA ALA A 52 -1.56 -10.02 5.92
C ALA A 52 -2.34 -11.23 6.48
N SER A 53 -3.66 -11.10 6.63
CA SER A 53 -4.54 -12.19 7.08
C SER A 53 -4.66 -13.32 6.04
N ALA A 54 -4.68 -13.00 4.75
CA ALA A 54 -4.65 -13.98 3.67
C ALA A 54 -3.31 -14.74 3.66
N ILE A 55 -2.17 -14.05 3.76
CA ILE A 55 -0.85 -14.69 3.89
C ILE A 55 -0.82 -15.62 5.10
N SER A 56 -1.27 -15.16 6.27
CA SER A 56 -1.37 -15.98 7.48
C SER A 56 -2.19 -17.24 7.22
N SER A 57 -3.37 -17.12 6.60
CA SER A 57 -4.23 -18.28 6.30
C SER A 57 -3.58 -19.26 5.33
N MET A 58 -2.87 -18.76 4.30
CA MET A 58 -2.25 -19.58 3.25
C MET A 58 -0.96 -20.27 3.69
N THR A 59 -0.37 -19.82 4.80
CA THR A 59 0.89 -20.34 5.37
C THR A 59 0.68 -21.17 6.65
N GLY A 60 -0.57 -21.51 6.98
CA GLY A 60 -0.88 -22.34 8.15
C GLY A 60 -1.00 -21.57 9.46
N GLY A 61 -1.21 -20.25 9.41
CA GLY A 61 -1.49 -19.42 10.57
C GLY A 61 -0.29 -18.64 11.08
N TRP A 62 0.56 -18.12 10.18
CA TRP A 62 1.63 -17.19 10.58
C TRP A 62 1.05 -16.01 11.36
N PHE A 63 1.76 -15.57 12.40
CA PHE A 63 1.32 -14.44 13.21
C PHE A 63 1.39 -13.14 12.41
N LEU A 64 0.66 -12.13 12.86
CA LEU A 64 0.68 -10.80 12.31
C LEU A 64 1.38 -9.84 13.27
N VAL A 65 1.82 -8.71 12.74
CA VAL A 65 2.12 -7.49 13.47
C VAL A 65 1.16 -6.42 12.99
N THR A 66 0.44 -5.77 13.91
CA THR A 66 -0.45 -4.65 13.61
C THR A 66 0.03 -3.41 14.33
N MET A 67 0.01 -2.28 13.64
CA MET A 67 0.32 -0.97 14.18
C MET A 67 -0.93 -0.12 14.25
N THR A 68 -1.08 0.58 15.38
CA THR A 68 -2.08 1.62 15.55
C THR A 68 -1.39 2.94 15.89
N ALA A 69 -1.92 4.04 15.42
CA ALA A 69 -1.39 5.37 15.71
C ALA A 69 -2.54 6.32 16.07
N ARG A 70 -2.26 7.34 16.87
CA ARG A 70 -3.22 8.39 17.18
C ARG A 70 -3.06 9.54 16.21
N PRO A 71 -4.05 9.86 15.36
CA PRO A 71 -4.00 11.02 14.51
C PRO A 71 -3.88 12.31 15.34
N PHE A 72 -3.27 13.35 14.79
CA PHE A 72 -3.18 14.63 15.47
C PHE A 72 -4.58 15.19 15.77
N GLY A 73 -4.83 15.59 17.02
CA GLY A 73 -6.15 16.04 17.47
C GLY A 73 -7.19 14.91 17.65
N GLY A 74 -6.83 13.65 17.36
CA GLY A 74 -7.67 12.50 17.63
C GLY A 74 -7.62 12.08 19.09
N ASP A 75 -8.72 11.52 19.59
CA ASP A 75 -8.86 10.99 20.95
C ASP A 75 -8.58 9.47 21.05
N ARG A 76 -8.49 8.79 19.90
CA ARG A 76 -8.34 7.34 19.81
C ARG A 76 -7.22 6.92 18.86
N ASP A 77 -6.73 5.71 19.07
CA ASP A 77 -5.78 5.07 18.17
C ASP A 77 -6.56 4.46 17.00
N VAL A 78 -6.05 4.63 15.79
CA VAL A 78 -6.60 4.05 14.56
C VAL A 78 -5.57 3.11 13.93
N HIS A 79 -6.06 2.15 13.14
CA HIS A 79 -5.17 1.29 12.36
C HIS A 79 -4.29 2.10 11.43
N ALA A 80 -3.00 1.75 11.43
CA ALA A 80 -2.00 2.39 10.60
C ALA A 80 -1.43 1.43 9.56
N HIS A 81 -1.00 0.23 9.97
CA HIS A 81 -0.50 -0.78 9.03
C HIS A 81 -0.44 -2.18 9.65
N THR A 82 -0.42 -3.22 8.81
CA THR A 82 -0.33 -4.62 9.25
C THR A 82 0.60 -5.40 8.30
N GLY A 83 1.45 -6.25 8.89
CA GLY A 83 2.31 -7.20 8.17
C GLY A 83 2.23 -8.62 8.75
N THR A 84 2.77 -9.60 8.05
CA THR A 84 2.82 -11.00 8.51
C THR A 84 4.22 -11.34 9.03
N ILE A 85 4.31 -11.98 10.19
CA ILE A 85 5.54 -12.44 10.83
C ILE A 85 5.83 -13.87 10.37
N THR A 86 6.94 -14.06 9.65
CA THR A 86 7.45 -15.37 9.25
C THR A 86 7.93 -16.18 10.46
N PRO A 87 8.06 -17.52 10.37
CA PRO A 87 8.60 -18.35 11.46
C PRO A 87 10.02 -17.96 11.90
N ALA A 88 10.79 -17.33 11.00
CA ALA A 88 12.13 -16.81 11.28
C ALA A 88 12.12 -15.42 11.96
N GLY A 89 10.95 -14.86 12.29
CA GLY A 89 10.81 -13.56 12.96
C GLY A 89 10.86 -12.33 12.03
N ARG A 90 11.09 -12.54 10.73
CA ARG A 90 11.03 -11.47 9.70
C ARG A 90 9.58 -11.06 9.45
N VAL A 91 9.34 -9.83 9.04
CA VAL A 91 8.00 -9.32 8.70
C VAL A 91 7.89 -9.13 7.19
N ILE A 92 6.75 -9.47 6.58
CA ILE A 92 6.45 -9.23 5.17
C ILE A 92 5.19 -8.38 5.01
N ASP A 93 5.23 -7.43 4.08
CA ASP A 93 4.07 -6.70 3.56
C ASP A 93 4.14 -6.59 2.03
N VAL A 94 3.24 -5.81 1.41
CA VAL A 94 3.23 -5.64 -0.06
C VAL A 94 4.48 -4.93 -0.60
N TRP A 95 5.19 -4.16 0.23
CA TRP A 95 6.33 -3.37 -0.20
C TRP A 95 7.62 -4.16 -0.13
N ARG A 96 7.88 -4.81 0.99
CA ARG A 96 9.19 -5.44 1.24
C ARG A 96 9.11 -6.48 2.37
N GLU A 97 10.25 -7.12 2.56
CA GLU A 97 10.55 -7.88 3.76
C GLU A 97 11.37 -7.02 4.73
N TYR A 98 11.10 -7.17 6.02
CA TYR A 98 11.80 -6.51 7.11
C TYR A 98 12.46 -7.57 7.99
N PRO A 99 13.70 -7.37 8.44
CA PRO A 99 14.45 -8.38 9.19
C PRO A 99 13.84 -8.70 10.56
N SER A 100 13.03 -7.82 11.13
CA SER A 100 12.37 -7.99 12.44
C SER A 100 11.13 -7.11 12.57
N VAL A 101 10.34 -7.34 13.64
CA VAL A 101 9.24 -6.46 14.05
C VAL A 101 9.72 -5.04 14.35
N ASP A 102 10.89 -4.88 14.97
CA ASP A 102 11.47 -3.55 15.23
C ASP A 102 11.83 -2.82 13.94
N ALA A 103 12.44 -3.51 12.97
CA ALA A 103 12.76 -2.91 11.67
C ALA A 103 11.50 -2.52 10.89
N PHE A 104 10.43 -3.32 11.00
CA PHE A 104 9.12 -2.98 10.45
C PHE A 104 8.53 -1.72 11.11
N ARG A 105 8.53 -1.65 12.45
CA ARG A 105 8.11 -0.48 13.20
C ARG A 105 8.88 0.76 12.77
N ASP A 106 10.21 0.69 12.77
CA ASP A 106 11.07 1.86 12.56
C ASP A 106 10.90 2.43 11.14
N TYR A 107 10.72 1.55 10.15
CA TYR A 107 10.42 1.97 8.79
C TYR A 107 9.09 2.74 8.68
N TRP A 108 8.04 2.24 9.35
CA TRP A 108 6.71 2.83 9.29
C TRP A 108 6.52 4.03 10.21
N LYS A 109 7.27 4.11 11.32
CA LYS A 109 7.32 5.28 12.20
C LYS A 109 7.66 6.57 11.45
N GLN A 110 8.48 6.47 10.40
CA GLN A 110 8.85 7.63 9.58
C GLN A 110 7.77 8.04 8.55
N ARG A 111 6.72 7.23 8.38
CA ARG A 111 5.73 7.35 7.29
C ARG A 111 4.29 7.51 7.78
N ILE A 112 4.03 7.18 9.04
CA ILE A 112 2.70 7.30 9.65
C ILE A 112 2.56 8.67 10.30
N VAL A 113 1.51 9.40 9.95
CA VAL A 113 1.14 10.64 10.64
C VAL A 113 0.71 10.30 12.08
N GLY A 114 1.24 11.01 13.07
CA GLY A 114 1.01 10.70 14.50
C GLY A 114 1.94 9.61 15.05
N ALA A 115 3.08 9.37 14.41
CA ALA A 115 4.08 8.38 14.80
C ALA A 115 4.61 8.50 16.25
N ASP A 116 4.47 9.65 16.89
CA ASP A 116 4.84 9.86 18.29
C ASP A 116 4.02 9.00 19.25
N PHE A 117 2.82 8.57 18.82
CA PHE A 117 1.93 7.68 19.56
C PHE A 117 1.75 6.32 18.87
N LEU A 118 2.71 5.90 18.05
CA LEU A 118 2.68 4.60 17.38
C LEU A 118 2.75 3.46 18.40
N LYS A 119 1.77 2.57 18.37
CA LYS A 119 1.73 1.32 19.15
C LYS A 119 1.89 0.14 18.22
N VAL A 120 2.69 -0.83 18.65
CA VAL A 120 2.97 -2.07 17.92
C VAL A 120 2.35 -3.23 18.69
N HIS A 121 1.54 -4.02 18.01
CA HIS A 121 0.86 -5.20 18.55
C HIS A 121 1.41 -6.44 17.83
N ALA A 122 2.29 -7.19 18.49
CA ALA A 122 2.91 -8.39 17.95
C ALA A 122 3.35 -9.35 19.08
N PRO A 123 3.28 -10.67 18.85
CA PRO A 123 2.55 -11.34 17.77
C PRO A 123 1.03 -11.29 18.02
N VAL A 124 0.23 -11.11 16.96
CA VAL A 124 -1.24 -11.21 17.03
C VAL A 124 -1.80 -12.17 15.97
N THR A 125 -2.89 -12.85 16.28
CA THR A 125 -3.63 -13.66 15.29
C THR A 125 -4.45 -12.76 14.36
N PRO A 126 -4.89 -13.23 13.19
CA PRO A 126 -5.80 -12.45 12.35
C PRO A 126 -7.09 -12.02 13.06
N GLY A 127 -7.63 -12.87 13.95
CA GLY A 127 -8.80 -12.54 14.76
C GLY A 127 -8.53 -11.45 15.81
N GLN A 128 -7.33 -11.38 16.37
CA GLN A 128 -6.94 -10.26 17.24
C GLN A 128 -6.66 -8.99 16.43
N ALA A 129 -6.10 -9.13 15.22
CA ALA A 129 -5.81 -8.00 14.36
C ALA A 129 -7.08 -7.27 13.91
N ILE A 130 -8.17 -7.97 13.60
CA ILE A 130 -9.42 -7.28 13.22
C ILE A 130 -9.99 -6.44 14.35
N GLU A 131 -9.88 -6.86 15.61
CA GLU A 131 -10.30 -6.05 16.76
C GLU A 131 -9.49 -4.74 16.91
N LEU A 132 -8.26 -4.70 16.37
CA LEU A 132 -7.43 -3.49 16.34
C LEU A 132 -7.72 -2.60 15.11
N VAL A 133 -8.37 -3.13 14.08
CA VAL A 133 -8.61 -2.44 12.80
C VAL A 133 -10.01 -1.86 12.69
N ARG A 134 -10.98 -2.46 13.38
CA ARG A 134 -12.37 -2.02 13.38
C ARG A 134 -12.52 -0.56 13.78
N GLN A 135 -13.39 0.15 13.06
CA GLN A 135 -13.78 1.50 13.42
C GLN A 135 -14.97 1.45 14.38
N PRO A 136 -15.08 2.40 15.33
CA PRO A 136 -16.28 2.59 16.13
C PRO A 136 -17.52 2.75 15.25
N GLY A 137 -18.53 1.91 15.51
CA GLY A 137 -19.73 1.82 14.69
C GLY A 137 -19.76 0.59 13.76
N ASP A 138 -18.64 -0.11 13.56
CA ASP A 138 -18.63 -1.37 12.82
C ASP A 138 -19.39 -2.45 13.61
N THR A 139 -20.61 -2.76 13.20
CA THR A 139 -21.48 -3.79 13.81
C THR A 139 -21.29 -5.18 13.22
N GLY A 140 -20.36 -5.33 12.26
CA GLY A 140 -20.06 -6.62 11.61
C GLY A 140 -19.63 -7.70 12.61
N THR A 141 -20.15 -8.92 12.43
CA THR A 141 -19.70 -10.11 13.16
C THR A 141 -18.55 -10.77 12.41
N PHE A 142 -17.33 -10.48 12.84
CA PHE A 142 -16.13 -11.01 12.22
C PHE A 142 -15.87 -12.47 12.62
N ARG A 143 -15.61 -13.34 11.64
CA ARG A 143 -15.38 -14.79 11.81
C ARG A 143 -13.97 -15.13 12.28
N GLY A 144 -13.54 -14.57 13.42
CA GLY A 144 -12.25 -14.88 14.05
C GLY A 144 -11.08 -14.79 13.06
N ASN A 145 -10.22 -15.81 12.97
CA ASN A 145 -9.05 -15.79 12.08
C ASN A 145 -9.35 -15.78 10.57
N GLN A 146 -10.62 -15.90 10.20
CA GLN A 146 -11.10 -16.04 8.83
C GLN A 146 -11.91 -14.83 8.35
N TRP A 147 -11.98 -13.77 9.16
CA TRP A 147 -12.77 -12.57 8.91
C TRP A 147 -12.52 -11.94 7.53
N TRP A 148 -11.28 -12.00 7.03
CA TRP A 148 -10.89 -11.43 5.73
C TRP A 148 -11.64 -12.05 4.55
N THR A 149 -12.29 -13.20 4.74
CA THR A 149 -13.08 -13.89 3.71
C THR A 149 -14.54 -13.46 3.61
N GLU A 150 -14.98 -12.52 4.44
CA GLU A 150 -16.37 -12.03 4.50
C GLU A 150 -16.80 -11.23 3.27
N ASN A 151 -15.84 -10.83 2.42
CA ASN A 151 -16.12 -10.32 1.08
C ASN A 151 -15.68 -11.34 0.01
N PRO A 152 -16.55 -12.31 -0.36
CA PRO A 152 -16.20 -13.35 -1.33
C PRO A 152 -15.69 -12.82 -2.67
N SER A 153 -16.11 -11.62 -3.09
CA SER A 153 -15.67 -11.00 -4.35
C SER A 153 -14.19 -10.59 -4.32
N MET A 154 -13.65 -10.29 -3.13
CA MET A 154 -12.26 -9.88 -2.94
C MET A 154 -11.32 -11.05 -2.63
N ASN A 155 -11.86 -12.24 -2.29
CA ASN A 155 -11.06 -13.41 -1.94
C ASN A 155 -10.05 -13.82 -3.02
N PRO A 156 -10.39 -13.88 -4.32
CA PRO A 156 -9.42 -14.20 -5.36
C PRO A 156 -8.28 -13.17 -5.45
N ILE A 157 -8.59 -11.89 -5.21
CA ILE A 157 -7.63 -10.79 -5.21
C ILE A 157 -6.67 -10.95 -4.03
N HIS A 158 -7.18 -11.09 -2.80
CA HIS A 158 -6.33 -11.30 -1.61
C HIS A 158 -5.41 -12.52 -1.73
N GLN A 159 -5.94 -13.65 -2.22
CA GLN A 159 -5.16 -14.87 -2.39
C GLN A 159 -4.11 -14.74 -3.50
N HIS A 160 -4.43 -14.07 -4.61
CA HIS A 160 -3.49 -13.79 -5.68
C HIS A 160 -2.26 -13.03 -5.17
N PHE A 161 -2.48 -11.91 -4.50
CA PHE A 161 -1.39 -11.06 -4.05
C PHE A 161 -0.65 -11.67 -2.86
N ALA A 162 -1.31 -12.45 -2.00
CA ALA A 162 -0.63 -13.22 -0.97
C ALA A 162 0.36 -14.23 -1.57
N ARG A 163 0.00 -14.93 -2.65
CA ARG A 163 0.93 -15.81 -3.37
C ARG A 163 2.08 -15.03 -3.99
N LEU A 164 1.81 -13.95 -4.72
CA LEU A 164 2.86 -13.17 -5.36
C LEU A 164 3.86 -12.59 -4.36
N VAL A 165 3.40 -12.06 -3.22
CA VAL A 165 4.29 -11.58 -2.15
C VAL A 165 5.17 -12.70 -1.64
N LEU A 166 4.63 -13.90 -1.41
CA LEU A 166 5.42 -15.05 -0.96
C LEU A 166 6.39 -15.53 -2.05
N GLU A 167 5.96 -15.57 -3.31
CA GLU A 167 6.79 -15.99 -4.46
C GLU A 167 7.97 -15.05 -4.70
N GLU A 168 7.73 -13.74 -4.78
CA GLU A 168 8.79 -12.74 -4.99
C GLU A 168 9.82 -12.71 -3.85
N ARG A 169 9.49 -13.23 -2.66
CA ARG A 169 10.40 -13.31 -1.50
C ARG A 169 10.99 -14.72 -1.31
N GLY A 170 10.74 -15.65 -2.24
CA GLY A 170 11.24 -17.03 -2.16
C GLY A 170 10.57 -17.89 -1.08
N LEU A 171 9.41 -17.46 -0.57
CA LEU A 171 8.65 -18.09 0.51
C LEU A 171 7.46 -18.94 0.03
N ALA A 172 7.28 -19.11 -1.28
CA ALA A 172 6.21 -19.92 -1.86
C ALA A 172 6.18 -21.38 -1.35
N HIS A 173 7.32 -21.92 -0.93
CA HIS A 173 7.40 -23.28 -0.35
C HIS A 173 6.63 -23.42 0.97
N HIS A 174 6.34 -22.32 1.67
CA HIS A 174 5.52 -22.29 2.87
C HIS A 174 4.01 -22.28 2.60
N LEU A 175 3.57 -22.11 1.34
CA LEU A 175 2.17 -22.23 0.99
C LEU A 175 1.65 -23.64 1.32
N LEU A 176 0.54 -23.69 2.04
CA LEU A 176 -0.23 -24.91 2.26
C LEU A 176 -0.57 -25.56 0.91
N PRO A 177 -0.67 -26.89 0.81
CA PRO A 177 -0.93 -27.58 -0.45
C PRO A 177 -2.12 -27.03 -1.24
N GLN A 178 -3.24 -26.76 -0.55
CA GLN A 178 -4.46 -26.18 -1.13
C GLN A 178 -4.34 -24.71 -1.53
N ALA A 179 -3.28 -24.01 -1.12
CA ALA A 179 -3.04 -22.61 -1.41
C ALA A 179 -2.09 -22.39 -2.59
N ARG A 180 -1.42 -23.45 -3.06
CA ARG A 180 -0.50 -23.39 -4.19
C ARG A 180 -1.29 -23.20 -5.50
N PRO A 181 -0.74 -22.46 -6.48
CA PRO A 181 -1.33 -22.42 -7.81
C PRO A 181 -1.50 -23.86 -8.29
N ALA A 182 -2.68 -24.19 -8.83
CA ALA A 182 -2.80 -25.38 -9.65
C ALA A 182 -1.78 -25.21 -10.78
N ARG A 183 -0.66 -25.94 -10.73
CA ARG A 183 0.26 -26.00 -11.88
C ARG A 183 -0.65 -26.21 -13.08
N GLN A 184 -0.65 -25.28 -14.03
CA GLN A 184 -1.03 -25.63 -15.38
C GLN A 184 -0.15 -26.83 -15.69
N GLN A 185 -0.76 -28.02 -15.73
CA GLN A 185 -0.13 -29.22 -16.23
C GLN A 185 0.09 -28.95 -17.72
N THR A 186 1.11 -28.16 -18.05
CA THR A 186 1.77 -28.30 -19.35
C THR A 186 2.23 -29.74 -19.39
N ALA A 187 1.61 -30.50 -20.29
CA ALA A 187 1.98 -31.86 -20.63
C ALA A 187 3.51 -32.02 -20.71
N PRO A 188 4.06 -33.18 -20.35
CA PRO A 188 5.49 -33.40 -20.44
C PRO A 188 5.96 -33.14 -21.87
N SER A 189 6.81 -32.11 -22.06
CA SER A 189 7.55 -31.96 -23.30
C SER A 189 8.44 -33.19 -23.49
N PRO A 190 8.45 -33.82 -24.67
CA PRO A 190 9.29 -34.98 -24.92
C PRO A 190 10.76 -34.58 -24.80
N ALA A 191 11.51 -35.45 -24.11
CA ALA A 191 12.94 -35.35 -23.92
C ALA A 191 13.68 -35.09 -25.25
N ARG A 192 14.55 -34.09 -25.27
CA ARG A 192 15.60 -33.99 -26.29
C ARG A 192 16.96 -33.98 -25.61
N ALA A 193 17.79 -34.89 -26.11
CA ALA A 193 19.05 -35.32 -25.55
C ALA A 193 20.12 -34.21 -25.50
N ALA A 194 21.11 -34.48 -24.65
CA ALA A 194 22.28 -33.71 -24.28
C ALA A 194 23.02 -32.99 -25.42
N SER A 195 23.59 -31.84 -25.06
CA SER A 195 24.95 -31.49 -25.46
C SER A 195 25.60 -30.68 -24.34
N ALA A 196 26.63 -31.28 -23.75
CA ALA A 196 27.53 -30.64 -22.81
C ALA A 196 28.47 -29.69 -23.55
N THR A 197 28.79 -28.55 -22.94
CA THR A 197 30.08 -27.86 -23.14
C THR A 197 30.46 -27.15 -21.86
N ASN A 198 31.67 -27.45 -21.39
CA ASN A 198 32.32 -26.87 -20.22
C ASN A 198 32.71 -25.40 -20.47
N ALA A 199 32.60 -24.55 -19.45
CA ALA A 199 33.49 -23.40 -19.26
C ALA A 199 33.59 -22.96 -17.79
N THR A 200 34.84 -22.97 -17.34
CA THR A 200 35.61 -22.52 -16.15
C THR A 200 35.08 -21.31 -15.32
N PRO A 201 35.40 -21.21 -14.01
CA PRO A 201 34.89 -20.16 -13.12
C PRO A 201 35.67 -18.84 -13.21
N SER A 202 34.97 -17.71 -13.03
CA SER A 202 35.57 -16.39 -12.88
C SER A 202 35.04 -15.73 -11.61
N SER A 203 35.95 -15.51 -10.67
CA SER A 203 35.80 -14.71 -9.45
C SER A 203 35.63 -13.21 -9.73
N GLY A 204 34.77 -12.55 -8.95
CA GLY A 204 34.98 -11.22 -8.38
C GLY A 204 35.01 -9.99 -9.31
N ARG A 205 33.92 -9.21 -9.31
CA ARG A 205 34.01 -7.72 -9.29
C ARG A 205 32.69 -7.09 -8.84
N THR A 206 32.86 -6.02 -8.09
CA THR A 206 31.87 -5.16 -7.41
C THR A 206 30.75 -4.68 -8.32
N SER A 207 29.50 -4.83 -7.85
CA SER A 207 28.29 -4.32 -8.50
C SER A 207 28.31 -2.79 -8.50
N LEU A 208 28.54 -2.19 -9.66
CA LEU A 208 28.21 -0.79 -9.93
C LEU A 208 26.68 -0.69 -9.93
N MET A 209 26.09 0.02 -8.95
CA MET A 209 24.67 0.41 -8.99
C MET A 209 24.35 0.96 -10.38
N GLY A 210 23.54 0.23 -11.13
CA GLY A 210 23.42 0.41 -12.57
C GLY A 210 22.61 1.65 -12.91
N ILE A 211 23.01 2.36 -13.96
CA ILE A 211 22.28 3.47 -14.59
C ILE A 211 20.77 3.14 -14.81
N GLY A 212 20.42 1.85 -14.94
CA GLY A 212 19.04 1.38 -15.01
C GLY A 212 18.20 1.61 -13.73
N GLU A 213 18.79 1.45 -12.55
CA GLU A 213 18.10 1.71 -11.26
C GLU A 213 17.85 3.20 -11.07
N ILE A 214 18.78 4.05 -11.52
CA ILE A 214 18.63 5.51 -11.53
C ILE A 214 17.50 5.93 -12.48
N ARG A 215 17.45 5.37 -13.70
CA ARG A 215 16.37 5.64 -14.66
C ARG A 215 15.00 5.20 -14.14
N GLN A 216 14.94 4.07 -13.44
CA GLN A 216 13.71 3.59 -12.82
C GLN A 216 13.27 4.48 -11.65
N ALA A 217 14.20 4.92 -10.80
CA ALA A 217 13.91 5.84 -9.70
C ALA A 217 13.40 7.20 -10.20
N VAL A 218 14.01 7.75 -11.25
CA VAL A 218 13.57 9.01 -11.90
C VAL A 218 12.18 8.86 -12.53
N ALA A 219 11.90 7.74 -13.21
CA ALA A 219 10.58 7.48 -13.79
C ALA A 219 9.48 7.32 -12.73
N ILE A 220 9.79 6.69 -11.59
CA ILE A 220 8.86 6.59 -10.44
C ILE A 220 8.66 7.97 -9.81
N SER A 221 9.73 8.73 -9.59
CA SER A 221 9.67 10.07 -9.02
C SER A 221 8.83 11.03 -9.89
N GLY A 222 9.01 11.01 -11.21
CA GLY A 222 8.19 11.82 -12.14
C GLY A 222 6.71 11.45 -12.15
N LYS A 223 6.36 10.17 -11.94
CA LYS A 223 4.96 9.75 -11.76
C LYS A 223 4.38 10.26 -10.45
N MET A 224 5.13 10.16 -9.35
CA MET A 224 4.71 10.65 -8.03
C MET A 224 4.54 12.17 -8.01
N ALA A 225 5.41 12.91 -8.70
CA ALA A 225 5.32 14.36 -8.79
C ALA A 225 4.14 14.84 -9.66
N ASN A 226 3.90 14.22 -10.82
CA ASN A 226 2.69 14.49 -11.61
C ASN A 226 1.40 14.17 -10.84
N PHE A 227 1.45 13.12 -10.03
CA PHE A 227 0.36 12.75 -9.13
C PHE A 227 0.12 13.83 -8.06
N ALA A 228 1.16 14.22 -7.31
CA ALA A 228 1.08 15.27 -6.29
C ALA A 228 0.56 16.58 -6.89
N ARG A 229 0.98 16.93 -8.12
CA ARG A 229 0.47 18.10 -8.85
C ARG A 229 -1.03 18.02 -9.14
N THR A 230 -1.53 16.83 -9.50
CA THR A 230 -2.96 16.63 -9.77
C THR A 230 -3.78 16.74 -8.49
N ALA A 231 -3.32 16.12 -7.40
CA ALA A 231 -3.98 16.19 -6.09
C ALA A 231 -3.98 17.61 -5.51
N LEU A 232 -2.88 18.36 -5.63
CA LEU A 232 -2.81 19.77 -5.20
C LEU A 232 -3.78 20.65 -5.98
N ARG A 233 -3.90 20.45 -7.30
CA ARG A 233 -4.85 21.18 -8.14
C ARG A 233 -6.30 20.91 -7.74
N GLU A 234 -6.63 19.66 -7.42
CA GLU A 234 -7.98 19.28 -6.97
C GLU A 234 -8.28 19.85 -5.57
N ALA A 235 -7.34 19.76 -4.63
CA ALA A 235 -7.47 20.37 -3.31
C ALA A 235 -7.69 21.89 -3.44
N ARG A 236 -6.93 22.56 -4.32
CA ARG A 236 -7.12 23.99 -4.62
C ARG A 236 -8.53 24.29 -5.11
N GLN A 237 -9.07 23.50 -6.04
CA GLN A 237 -10.41 23.70 -6.56
C GLN A 237 -11.48 23.58 -5.45
N GLN A 238 -11.32 22.62 -4.53
CA GLN A 238 -12.19 22.48 -3.36
C GLN A 238 -12.07 23.67 -2.40
N PHE A 239 -10.88 24.20 -2.19
CA PHE A 239 -10.69 25.42 -1.38
C PHE A 239 -11.30 26.66 -2.02
N GLU A 240 -11.17 26.83 -3.34
CA GLU A 240 -11.83 27.92 -4.07
C GLU A 240 -13.36 27.84 -3.94
N GLU A 241 -13.93 26.63 -3.98
CA GLU A 241 -15.36 26.41 -3.77
C GLU A 241 -15.78 26.76 -2.33
N ILE A 242 -15.04 26.31 -1.31
CA ILE A 242 -15.31 26.65 0.10
C ILE A 242 -15.21 28.17 0.34
N VAL A 243 -14.18 28.82 -0.20
CA VAL A 243 -14.00 30.28 -0.12
C VAL A 243 -15.15 31.01 -0.79
N SER A 244 -15.59 30.56 -1.97
CA SER A 244 -16.75 31.12 -2.67
C SER A 244 -18.06 30.94 -1.90
N GLN A 245 -18.27 29.77 -1.28
CA GLN A 245 -19.45 29.50 -0.45
C GLN A 245 -19.44 30.39 0.81
N LEU A 246 -18.29 30.52 1.48
CA LEU A 246 -18.14 31.40 2.64
C LEU A 246 -18.37 32.87 2.28
N ALA A 247 -17.84 33.34 1.14
CA ALA A 247 -18.09 34.69 0.65
C ALA A 247 -19.58 34.94 0.34
N ALA A 248 -20.26 33.96 -0.27
CA ALA A 248 -21.68 34.02 -0.60
C ALA A 248 -22.61 34.03 0.63
N ILE A 249 -22.17 33.45 1.76
CA ILE A 249 -22.91 33.50 3.04
C ILE A 249 -22.90 34.91 3.68
N GLY A 250 -22.19 35.88 3.07
CA GLY A 250 -22.25 37.28 3.46
C GLY A 250 -21.37 37.58 4.67
N VAL A 251 -20.10 37.15 4.61
CA VAL A 251 -19.07 37.48 5.62
C VAL A 251 -18.89 39.00 5.79
N ASP A 252 -19.22 39.80 4.76
CA ASP A 252 -19.21 41.27 4.83
C ASP A 252 -20.44 41.85 5.56
N THR A 253 -21.55 41.13 5.62
CA THR A 253 -22.79 41.53 6.33
C THR A 253 -22.95 40.90 7.71
N SER A 254 -22.14 39.88 8.02
CA SER A 254 -22.16 39.15 9.27
C SER A 254 -21.25 39.80 10.32
N SER A 255 -21.82 40.10 11.49
CA SER A 255 -21.08 40.52 12.69
C SER A 255 -20.38 39.35 13.41
N GLN A 256 -20.44 38.14 12.87
CA GLN A 256 -19.80 36.97 13.48
C GLN A 256 -18.34 36.84 13.06
N GLU A 257 -17.48 36.69 14.07
CA GLU A 257 -16.02 36.64 13.92
C GLU A 257 -15.53 35.30 13.37
N GLY A 258 -16.27 34.21 13.63
CA GLY A 258 -15.93 32.85 13.18
C GLY A 258 -15.84 32.69 11.65
N PRO A 259 -16.85 33.09 10.86
CA PRO A 259 -16.79 33.06 9.40
C PRO A 259 -15.64 33.87 8.80
N LYS A 260 -15.29 35.02 9.40
CA LYS A 260 -14.13 35.84 8.98
C LYS A 260 -12.81 35.12 9.23
N GLN A 261 -12.65 34.51 10.41
CA GLN A 261 -11.46 33.70 10.74
C GLN A 261 -11.34 32.44 9.85
N ALA A 262 -12.46 31.77 9.56
CA ALA A 262 -12.49 30.64 8.64
C ALA A 262 -12.06 31.05 7.23
N LEU A 263 -12.61 32.15 6.68
CA LEU A 263 -12.24 32.67 5.37
C LEU A 263 -10.74 33.03 5.29
N ALA A 264 -10.20 33.66 6.32
CA ALA A 264 -8.78 33.98 6.41
C ALA A 264 -7.90 32.71 6.44
N THR A 265 -8.31 31.70 7.22
CA THR A 265 -7.61 30.41 7.33
C THR A 265 -7.62 29.66 6.00
N TYR A 266 -8.77 29.58 5.33
CA TYR A 266 -8.91 28.93 4.03
C TYR A 266 -8.14 29.66 2.92
N SER A 267 -8.10 30.99 2.96
CA SER A 267 -7.29 31.79 2.03
C SER A 267 -5.79 31.54 2.24
N GLN A 268 -5.34 31.48 3.49
CA GLN A 268 -3.94 31.17 3.82
C GLN A 268 -3.56 29.75 3.37
N LEU A 269 -4.43 28.76 3.57
CA LEU A 269 -4.20 27.39 3.11
C LEU A 269 -4.11 27.30 1.59
N ARG A 270 -4.97 28.02 0.85
CA ARG A 270 -4.87 28.12 -0.62
C ARG A 270 -3.51 28.68 -1.05
N ASP A 271 -3.06 29.77 -0.44
CA ASP A 271 -1.78 30.39 -0.80
C ASP A 271 -0.58 29.46 -0.48
N GLN A 272 -0.68 28.67 0.59
CA GLN A 272 0.32 27.63 0.91
C GLN A 272 0.34 26.50 -0.14
N LEU A 273 -0.82 26.09 -0.64
CA LEU A 273 -0.91 25.08 -1.70
C LEU A 273 -0.30 25.57 -3.01
N ASP A 274 -0.52 26.84 -3.38
CA ASP A 274 0.13 27.45 -4.55
C ASP A 274 1.67 27.46 -4.39
N GLY A 275 2.16 27.75 -3.18
CA GLY A 275 3.58 27.65 -2.84
C GLY A 275 4.14 26.23 -3.01
N PHE A 276 3.44 25.21 -2.51
CA PHE A 276 3.84 23.82 -2.69
C PHE A 276 3.79 23.37 -4.14
N GLN A 277 2.78 23.79 -4.90
CA GLN A 277 2.68 23.47 -6.31
C GLN A 277 3.86 24.04 -7.10
N GLY A 278 4.27 25.29 -6.83
CA GLY A 278 5.46 25.89 -7.45
C GLY A 278 6.76 25.16 -7.09
N GLN A 279 6.89 24.63 -5.88
CA GLN A 279 8.05 23.82 -5.49
C GLN A 279 8.10 22.48 -6.24
N ILE A 280 6.94 21.85 -6.44
CA ILE A 280 6.84 20.59 -7.21
C ILE A 280 7.16 20.82 -8.68
N ASP A 281 6.63 21.89 -9.28
CA ASP A 281 6.94 22.24 -10.68
C ASP A 281 8.44 22.52 -10.84
N THR A 282 9.04 23.27 -9.91
CA THR A 282 10.49 23.50 -9.90
C THR A 282 11.26 22.17 -9.82
N ALA A 283 10.91 21.28 -8.88
CA ALA A 283 11.57 19.99 -8.73
C ALA A 283 11.44 19.09 -9.98
N MET A 284 10.31 19.18 -10.67
CA MET A 284 10.09 18.49 -11.95
C MET A 284 10.96 19.04 -13.08
N ASP A 285 11.11 20.36 -13.18
CA ASP A 285 12.01 20.98 -14.15
C ASP A 285 13.47 20.55 -13.92
N TRP A 286 13.90 20.44 -12.66
CA TRP A 286 15.22 19.91 -12.31
C TRP A 286 15.39 18.45 -12.74
N LEU A 287 14.36 17.63 -12.51
CA LEU A 287 14.37 16.22 -12.93
C LEU A 287 14.44 16.10 -14.46
N GLU A 288 13.64 16.88 -15.19
CA GLU A 288 13.63 16.88 -16.64
C GLU A 288 15.00 17.30 -17.23
N GLN A 289 15.58 18.39 -16.70
CA GLN A 289 16.93 18.82 -17.06
C GLN A 289 18.01 17.77 -16.77
N TYR A 290 17.85 17.02 -15.67
CA TYR A 290 18.77 15.93 -15.33
C TYR A 290 18.65 14.78 -16.33
N THR A 291 17.43 14.36 -16.69
CA THR A 291 17.20 13.32 -17.71
C THR A 291 17.71 13.71 -19.10
N ASN A 292 17.64 14.99 -19.48
CA ASN A 292 18.09 15.46 -20.80
C ASN A 292 19.62 15.57 -20.94
N LYS A 293 20.38 15.44 -19.85
CA LYS A 293 21.85 15.47 -19.85
C LYS A 293 22.51 14.08 -19.97
N PHE A 294 21.72 13.00 -20.02
CA PHE A 294 22.16 11.60 -20.10
C PHE A 294 21.34 10.78 -21.11
#